data_AF-A0A4Q3RWJ9-F1
#
_entry.id   AF-A0A4Q3RWJ9-F1
#
_cell.length_a   1.000
_cell.length_b   1.000
_cell.length_c   1.000
_cell.angle_alpha   90.00
_cell.angle_beta   90.00
_cell.angle_gamma   90.00
#
_symmetry.space_group_name_H-M   'P 1'
#
loop_
_entity.id
_entity.type
_entity.pdbx_description
1 polymer ?
#
loop_
_entity_poly.entity_id
_entity_poly.type
_entity_poly.pdbx_seq_one_letter_code
_entity_poly.pdbx_strand_id
1 'polypeptide(L)' 'MATRRAAFVLTAPSVPVFAIAVILAILALAAHYGGVAIPWIGGHVIETLTAAFVLLTAGVLLRGI' A
#
# COMPACT_ATOMS: atom_id res chain seq x y z
N MET A 1 30.05 -21.18 6.59
CA MET A 1 28.92 -20.91 5.67
C MET A 1 28.64 -19.42 5.70
N ALA A 2 28.92 -18.71 4.61
CA ALA A 2 28.64 -17.28 4.52
C ALA A 2 27.12 -17.10 4.43
N THR A 3 26.52 -16.53 5.47
CA THR A 3 25.13 -16.09 5.47
C THR A 3 25.00 -15.03 4.38
N ARG A 4 24.55 -15.43 3.18
CA ARG A 4 24.23 -14.50 2.10
C ARG A 4 23.00 -13.74 2.59
N ARG A 5 23.20 -12.59 3.26
CA ARG A 5 22.10 -11.66 3.57
C ARG A 5 21.47 -11.36 2.22
N ALA A 6 20.29 -11.90 1.96
CA ALA A 6 19.45 -11.44 0.87
C ALA A 6 19.15 -9.98 1.19
N ALA A 7 19.96 -9.08 0.63
CA ALA A 7 19.65 -7.67 0.66
C ALA A 7 18.36 -7.55 -0.15
N PHE A 8 17.24 -7.30 0.53
CA PHE A 8 16.02 -6.88 -0.17
C PHE A 8 16.37 -5.55 -0.84
N VAL A 9 16.69 -5.63 -2.12
CA VAL A 9 16.89 -4.44 -2.94
C VAL A 9 15.52 -3.81 -3.06
N LEU A 10 15.30 -2.69 -2.37
CA LEU A 10 14.07 -1.92 -2.49
C LEU A 10 13.99 -1.42 -3.94
N THR A 11 13.25 -2.15 -4.77
CA THR A 11 12.98 -1.74 -6.15
C THR A 11 11.64 -1.02 -6.18
N ALA A 12 11.47 -0.04 -7.08
CA ALA A 12 10.21 0.70 -7.17
C ALA A 12 9.03 -0.29 -7.28
N PRO A 13 7.84 -0.08 -6.72
CA PRO A 13 6.74 -1.02 -6.92
C PRO A 13 6.37 -1.13 -8.42
N SER A 14 5.72 -2.22 -8.84
CA SER A 14 5.16 -2.28 -10.18
C SER A 14 4.08 -1.21 -10.34
N VAL A 15 3.96 -0.63 -11.54
CA VAL A 15 2.97 0.44 -11.83
C VAL A 15 1.55 0.06 -11.40
N PRO A 16 1.05 -1.18 -11.62
CA PRO A 16 -0.27 -1.58 -11.18
C PRO A 16 -0.43 -1.60 -9.65
N VAL A 17 0.55 -2.17 -8.93
CA VAL A 17 0.49 -2.26 -7.45
C VAL A 17 0.56 -0.87 -6.82
N PHE A 18 1.41 0.00 -7.38
CA PHE A 18 1.49 1.38 -6.98
C PHE A 18 0.15 2.11 -7.18
N ALA A 19 -0.47 1.98 -8.35
CA ALA A 19 -1.75 2.61 -8.65
C ALA A 19 -2.85 2.17 -7.67
N ILE A 20 -2.95 0.88 -7.36
CA ILE A 20 -3.93 0.35 -6.41
C ILE A 20 -3.71 0.93 -5.01
N ALA A 21 -2.47 0.93 -4.51
CA ALA A 21 -2.14 1.48 -3.20
C ALA A 21 -2.48 2.98 -3.11
N VAL A 22 -2.16 3.74 -4.15
CA VAL A 22 -2.46 5.18 -4.22
C VAL A 22 -3.97 5.42 -4.24
N ILE A 23 -4.74 4.66 -5.02
CA ILE A 23 -6.20 4.78 -5.06
C ILE A 23 -6.79 4.54 -3.67
N LEU A 24 -6.37 3.47 -2.98
CA LEU A 24 -6.85 3.17 -1.63
C LEU A 24 -6.52 4.30 -0.63
N ALA A 25 -5.32 4.86 -0.70
CA ALA A 25 -4.93 5.99 0.15
C ALA A 25 -5.77 7.24 -0.12
N ILE A 26 -6.02 7.56 -1.40
CA ILE A 26 -6.87 8.70 -1.79
C ILE A 26 -8.30 8.52 -1.29
N LEU A 27 -8.87 7.32 -1.45
CA LEU A 27 -10.23 7.03 -0.98
C LEU A 27 -10.33 7.13 0.54
N ALA A 28 -9.34 6.64 1.28
CA ALA A 28 -9.30 6.77 2.74
C ALA A 28 -9.22 8.24 3.19
N LEU A 29 -8.37 9.05 2.52
CA LEU A 29 -8.29 10.48 2.80
C LEU A 29 -9.60 11.21 2.49
N ALA A 30 -10.24 10.90 1.36
CA ALA A 30 -11.52 11.48 0.96
C ALA A 30 -12.63 11.11 1.96
N ALA A 31 -12.63 9.88 2.47
CA ALA A 31 -13.59 9.43 3.46
C ALA A 31 -13.41 10.11 4.82
N HIS A 32 -12.17 10.35 5.24
CA HIS A 32 -11.89 10.92 6.57
C HIS A 32 -11.92 12.45 6.59
N TYR A 33 -11.30 13.10 5.61
CA TYR A 33 -11.15 14.56 5.58
C TYR A 33 -12.12 15.24 4.62
N GLY A 34 -12.52 14.55 3.53
CA GLY A 34 -13.40 15.11 2.51
C GLY A 34 -14.89 15.05 2.87
N GLY A 35 -15.25 14.39 3.98
CA GLY A 35 -16.65 14.16 4.36
C GLY A 35 -17.40 13.25 3.37
N VAL A 36 -16.67 12.53 2.51
CA VAL A 36 -17.27 11.62 1.52
C VAL A 36 -17.65 10.32 2.22
N ALA A 37 -18.94 10.03 2.31
CA ALA A 37 -19.39 8.75 2.85
C ALA A 37 -19.12 7.63 1.84
N ILE A 38 -17.93 7.02 1.92
CA ILE A 38 -17.59 5.85 1.13
C ILE A 38 -17.97 4.59 1.93
N PRO A 39 -18.94 3.78 1.46
CA PRO A 39 -19.30 2.52 2.10
C PRO A 39 -18.05 1.65 2.28
N TRP A 40 -17.96 0.93 3.41
CA TRP A 40 -16.83 0.08 3.79
C TRP A 40 -15.53 0.79 4.20
N ILE A 41 -15.24 1.99 3.69
CA ILE A 41 -14.01 2.76 4.03
C ILE A 41 -14.24 3.72 5.21
N GLY A 42 -15.39 4.39 5.28
CA GLY A 42 -15.64 5.44 6.29
C GLY A 42 -15.53 4.96 7.75
N GLY A 43 -15.84 3.68 8.01
CA GLY A 43 -15.66 3.05 9.33
C GLY A 43 -14.31 2.35 9.54
N HIS A 44 -13.49 2.22 8.49
CA HIS A 44 -12.25 1.44 8.48
C HIS A 44 -11.09 2.23 7.85
N VAL A 45 -11.02 3.53 8.11
CA VAL A 45 -10.05 4.44 7.47
C VAL A 45 -8.61 3.99 7.79
N ILE A 46 -8.33 3.62 9.04
CA ILE A 46 -7.01 3.17 9.48
C ILE A 46 -6.63 1.86 8.78
N GLU A 47 -7.55 0.91 8.71
CA GLU A 47 -7.34 -0.38 8.06
C GLU A 47 -7.10 -0.19 6.56
N THR A 48 -7.83 0.74 5.93
CA THR A 48 -7.67 1.06 4.50
C THR A 48 -6.30 1.68 4.21
N LEU A 49 -5.84 2.61 5.05
CA LEU A 49 -4.49 3.19 4.94
C LEU A 49 -3.41 2.15 5.23
N THR A 50 -3.64 1.28 6.21
CA THR A 50 -2.72 0.18 6.55
C THR A 50 -2.59 -0.79 5.37
N ALA A 51 -3.71 -1.18 4.76
CA ALA A 51 -3.72 -2.02 3.57
C ALA A 51 -2.98 -1.36 2.40
N ALA A 52 -3.20 -0.07 2.16
CA ALA A 52 -2.48 0.69 1.14
C ALA A 52 -0.95 0.65 1.38
N PHE A 53 -0.51 0.89 2.62
CA PHE A 53 0.90 0.85 3.00
C PHE A 53 1.51 -0.56 2.85
N VAL A 54 0.80 -1.59 3.29
CA VAL A 54 1.23 -2.98 3.17
C VAL A 54 1.36 -3.38 1.70
N LEU A 55 0.40 -3.01 0.85
CA LEU A 55 0.46 -3.27 -0.60
C LEU A 55 1.65 -2.59 -1.25
N LEU A 56 1.93 -1.34 -0.89
CA LEU A 56 3.07 -0.58 -1.42
C LEU A 56 4.40 -1.22 -0.98
N THR A 57 4.49 -1.59 0.30
CA THR A 57 5.66 -2.24 0.88
C THR A 57 5.90 -3.62 0.25
N ALA A 58 4.85 -4.44 0.13
CA ALA A 58 4.91 -5.73 -0.55
C ALA A 58 5.28 -5.57 -2.03
N GLY A 59 4.73 -4.56 -2.72
CA GLY A 59 5.07 -4.25 -4.10
C GLY A 59 6.54 -3.89 -4.30
N VAL A 60 7.17 -3.24 -3.32
CA VAL A 60 8.61 -2.92 -3.32
C VAL A 60 9.46 -4.14 -2.99
N LEU A 61 9.06 -4.94 -1.99
CA LEU A 61 9.83 -6.09 -1.50
C LEU A 61 9.76 -7.31 -2.43
N LEU A 62 8.61 -7.53 -3.08
CA LEU A 62 8.36 -8.69 -3.93
C LEU A 62 8.66 -8.41 -5.41
N ARG A 63 9.03 -7.19 -5.79
CA ARG A 63 9.38 -6.92 -7.18
C ARG A 63 10.70 -7.63 -7.53
N GLY A 64 10.59 -8.59 -8.44
CA GLY A 64 11.72 -9.39 -8.93
C GLY A 64 11.78 -10.82 -8.38
N ILE A 65 10.79 -11.25 -7.60
CA ILE A 65 10.50 -12.67 -7.32
C ILE A 65 9.62 -13.23 -8.44
#